data_AF-A0A949KD71-F1
#
_entry.id   AF-A0A949KD71-F1
#
_cell.length_a   1.000
_cell.length_b   1.000
_cell.length_c   1.000
_cell.angle_alpha   90.00
_cell.angle_beta   90.00
_cell.angle_gamma   90.00
#
_symmetry.space_group_name_H-M   'P 1'
#
loop_
_entity.id
_entity.type
_entity.pdbx_description
1 polymer ?
#
loop_
_entity_poly.entity_id
_entity_poly.type
_entity_poly.pdbx_seq_one_letter_code
_entity_poly.pdbx_strand_id
1 'polypeptide(L)' 'MTTAKTNPVSRFFSGVARSISFATQADRLANTPDHVFQARGTTRQREIRNLLDRL' A
#
# COMPACT_ATOMS: atom_id res chain seq x y z
N MET A 1 -25.21 -5.60 21.06
CA MET A 1 -23.78 -5.30 20.83
C MET A 1 -23.02 -6.63 20.79
N THR A 2 -22.73 -7.15 19.60
CA THR A 2 -21.87 -8.33 19.44
C THR A 2 -20.42 -7.91 19.61
N THR A 3 -19.83 -8.25 20.76
CA THR A 3 -18.41 -8.11 21.03
C THR A 3 -17.65 -8.94 19.98
N ALA A 4 -17.21 -8.29 18.90
CA ALA A 4 -16.36 -8.92 17.91
C ALA A 4 -15.08 -9.33 18.62
N LYS A 5 -15.00 -10.62 18.97
CA LYS A 5 -13.85 -11.27 19.61
C LYS A 5 -12.68 -11.06 18.66
N THR A 6 -11.92 -9.98 18.86
CA THR A 6 -10.89 -9.56 17.93
C THR A 6 -9.73 -10.53 18.13
N ASN A 7 -9.70 -11.57 17.31
CA ASN A 7 -8.74 -12.66 17.46
C ASN A 7 -7.32 -12.08 17.22
N PRO A 8 -6.40 -12.12 18.20
CA PRO A 8 -5.09 -11.49 18.09
C PRO A 8 -4.29 -12.01 16.90
N VAL A 9 -4.47 -13.29 16.55
CA VAL A 9 -3.89 -13.92 15.36
C VAL A 9 -4.42 -13.28 14.07
N SER A 10 -5.72 -12.98 14.01
CA SER A 10 -6.32 -12.27 12.88
C SER A 10 -5.79 -10.84 12.75
N ARG A 11 -5.53 -10.13 13.86
CA ARG A 11 -4.90 -8.80 13.82
C ARG A 11 -3.47 -8.88 13.31
N PHE A 12 -2.71 -9.88 13.74
CA PHE A 12 -1.34 -10.11 13.27
C PHE A 12 -1.30 -10.36 11.76
N PHE A 13 -2.09 -11.31 11.25
CA PHE A 13 -2.16 -11.58 9.81
C PHE A 13 -2.73 -10.39 9.01
N SER A 14 -3.66 -9.62 9.59
CA SER A 14 -4.13 -8.38 8.97
C SER A 14 -3.02 -7.34 8.82
N GLY A 15 -2.15 -7.21 9.84
CA GLY A 15 -0.96 -6.36 9.78
C GLY A 15 0.03 -6.84 8.70
N VAL A 16 0.36 -8.13 8.68
CA VAL A 16 1.25 -8.73 7.68
C VAL A 16 0.69 -8.54 6.27
N ALA A 17 -0.61 -8.77 6.06
CA ALA A 17 -1.26 -8.57 4.76
C ALA A 17 -1.17 -7.11 4.30
N ARG A 18 -1.32 -6.13 5.19
CA ARG A 18 -1.11 -4.71 4.87
C ARG A 18 0.33 -4.44 4.45
N SER A 19 1.32 -4.97 5.17
CA SER A 19 2.74 -4.79 4.83
C SER A 19 3.10 -5.40 3.47
N ILE A 20 2.62 -6.61 3.17
CA ILE A 20 2.87 -7.28 1.88
C ILE A 20 2.17 -6.50 0.75
N SER A 21 0.93 -6.06 0.97
CA SER A 21 0.19 -5.26 -0.01
C SER A 21 0.90 -3.93 -0.31
N PHE A 22 1.42 -3.27 0.72
CA PHE A 22 2.23 -2.06 0.56
C PHE A 22 3.51 -2.34 -0.22
N ALA A 23 4.30 -3.35 0.16
CA ALA A 23 5.54 -3.70 -0.51
C ALA A 23 5.30 -4.03 -2.00
N THR A 24 4.25 -4.79 -2.30
CA THR A 24 3.87 -5.13 -3.68
C THR A 24 3.48 -3.90 -4.49
N GLN A 25 2.74 -2.96 -3.88
CA GLN A 25 2.36 -1.71 -4.55
C GLN A 25 3.58 -0.81 -4.77
N ALA A 26 4.45 -0.66 -3.76
CA ALA A 26 5.67 0.12 -3.86
C ALA A 26 6.61 -0.43 -4.95
N ASP A 27 6.79 -1.75 -5.02
CA ASP A 27 7.59 -2.42 -6.04
C ASP A 27 7.01 -2.21 -7.46
N ARG A 28 5.68 -2.33 -7.61
CA ARG A 28 5.02 -2.00 -8.88
C ARG A 28 5.23 -0.54 -9.28
N LEU A 29 5.10 0.40 -8.36
CA LEU A 29 5.35 1.82 -8.62
C LEU A 29 6.82 2.09 -8.99
N ALA A 30 7.76 1.43 -8.31
CA ALA A 30 9.19 1.58 -8.58
C ALA A 30 9.55 1.08 -9.99
N ASN A 31 8.98 -0.06 -10.40
CA ASN A 31 9.18 -0.66 -11.71
C ASN A 31 8.30 -0.06 -12.82
N THR A 32 7.38 0.86 -12.48
CA THR A 32 6.56 1.54 -13.48
C THR A 32 7.42 2.54 -14.27
N PRO A 33 7.34 2.55 -15.61
CA PRO A 33 8.06 3.52 -16.43
C PRO A 33 7.63 4.97 -16.17
N ASP A 34 8.58 5.90 -16.27
CA ASP A 34 8.33 7.33 -15.98
C ASP A 34 7.27 7.97 -16.89
N HIS A 35 7.15 7.51 -18.14
CA HIS A 35 6.14 8.03 -19.08
C HIS A 35 4.70 7.77 -18.60
N VAL A 36 4.46 6.71 -17.82
CA VAL A 36 3.13 6.41 -17.27
C VAL A 36 2.74 7.45 -16.21
N PHE A 37 3.71 7.90 -15.40
CA PHE A 37 3.49 8.96 -14.43
C PHE A 37 3.31 10.31 -15.12
N GLN A 38 4.12 10.60 -16.15
CA GLN A 38 3.98 11.81 -16.95
C GLN A 38 2.62 11.91 -17.65
N ALA A 39 2.12 10.80 -18.23
CA ALA A 39 0.80 10.75 -18.85
C ALA A 39 -0.35 11.04 -17.86
N ARG A 40 -0.13 10.77 -16.57
CA ARG A 40 -1.07 11.08 -15.48
C ARG A 40 -0.85 12.48 -14.87
N GLY A 41 0.15 13.22 -15.32
CA GLY A 41 0.55 14.50 -14.72
C GLY A 41 1.13 14.37 -13.32
N THR A 42 1.71 13.20 -12.98
CA THR A 42 2.26 12.91 -11.65
C THR A 42 3.72 12.47 -11.76
N THR A 43 4.36 12.20 -10.63
CA THR A 43 5.73 11.67 -10.58
C THR A 43 5.77 10.41 -9.74
N ARG A 44 6.70 9.51 -10.06
CA ARG A 44 6.95 8.27 -9.28
C ARG A 44 7.06 8.57 -7.77
N GLN A 45 7.86 9.58 -7.41
CA GLN A 45 8.05 9.98 -6.01
C GLN A 45 6.78 10.52 -5.35
N ARG A 46 5.88 11.17 -6.10
CA ARG A 46 4.61 11.65 -5.55
C ARG A 46 3.65 10.49 -5.29
N GLU A 47 3.59 9.52 -6.20
CA GLU A 47 2.75 8.33 -6.02
C GLU A 47 3.27 7.41 -4.90
N ILE A 48 4.59 7.27 -4.75
CA ILE A 48 5.18 6.53 -3.62
C ILE A 48 4.86 7.22 -2.28
N ARG A 49 4.92 8.56 -2.23
CA ARG A 49 4.52 9.32 -1.04
C ARG A 49 3.02 9.16 -0.74
N ASN A 50 2.16 9.29 -1.75
CA ASN A 50 0.73 9.04 -1.59
C ASN A 50 0.43 7.62 -1.08
N LEU A 51 1.23 6.63 -1.48
CA LEU A 51 1.11 5.25 -0.99
C LEU A 51 1.51 5.14 0.48
N LEU A 52 2.56 5.85 0.91
CA LEU A 52 2.99 5.94 2.31
C LEU A 52 1.95 6.66 3.19
N ASP A 53 1.34 7.74 2.70
CA ASP A 53 0.32 8.50 3.46
C ASP A 53 -0.98 7.73 3.70
N ARG A 54 -1.20 6.62 2.98
CA ARG A 54 -2.40 5.76 3.13
C ARG A 54 -2.23 4.64 4.17
N LEU A 55 -1.03 4.46 4.72
CA LEU A 55 -0.75 3.49 5.80
C LEU A 55 -1.15 4.04 7.17
#